data_AF-A0A511TJB1-F1
#
_entry.id   AF-A0A511TJB1-F1
#
_cell.length_a   1.000
_cell.length_b   1.000
_cell.length_c   1.000
_cell.angle_alpha   90.00
_cell.angle_beta   90.00
_cell.angle_gamma   90.00
#
_symmetry.space_group_name_H-M   'P 1'
#
loop_
_entity.id
_entity.type
_entity.pdbx_description
1 polymer ?
#
loop_
_entity_poly.entity_id
_entity_poly.type
_entity_poly.pdbx_seq_one_letter_code
_entity_poly.pdbx_strand_id
1 'polypeptide(L)'
;MQADHDTWAPRLVDVPLSSAVNDYLLRIQQLGAVEGPGGAVGLNPALEPVLDALHHLLAGGEVEVRVTRRGHASLVHELRQRVEDATREVNLLQRVAGSSLTTTV
;
A
#
# COMPACT_ATOMS: atom_id res chain seq x y z
N MET A 1 9.36 -36.28 11.82
CA MET A 1 8.43 -35.16 11.62
C MET A 1 9.28 -33.91 11.51
N GLN A 2 9.50 -33.46 10.27
CA GLN A 2 10.38 -32.35 9.93
C GLN A 2 9.50 -31.11 9.91
N ALA A 3 9.84 -30.11 10.73
CA ALA A 3 9.12 -28.84 10.78
C ALA A 3 9.26 -28.16 9.42
N ASP A 4 8.13 -27.92 8.78
CA ASP A 4 8.03 -27.14 7.54
C ASP A 4 8.52 -25.73 7.87
N HIS A 5 9.61 -25.31 7.22
CA HIS A 5 10.15 -23.97 7.42
C HIS A 5 9.14 -22.97 6.82
N ASP A 6 8.53 -22.15 7.68
CA ASP A 6 7.67 -21.03 7.31
C ASP A 6 8.34 -20.19 6.21
N THR A 7 7.95 -20.44 4.96
CA THR A 7 8.50 -19.82 3.75
C THR A 7 7.91 -18.40 3.54
N TRP A 8 7.14 -17.92 4.50
CA TRP A 8 6.40 -16.65 4.46
C TRP A 8 7.10 -15.51 5.22
N ALA A 9 8.43 -15.49 5.25
CA ALA A 9 9.14 -14.34 5.79
C ALA A 9 8.94 -13.14 4.83
N PRO A 10 8.21 -12.07 5.22
CA PRO A 10 8.07 -10.91 4.35
C PRO A 10 9.45 -10.29 4.14
N ARG A 11 9.78 -10.02 2.88
CA ARG A 11 10.98 -9.25 2.55
C ARG A 11 10.74 -7.81 2.98
N LEU A 12 11.18 -7.47 4.19
CA LEU A 12 11.20 -6.10 4.67
C LEU A 12 12.17 -5.30 3.82
N VAL A 13 11.60 -4.42 3.00
CA VAL A 13 12.33 -3.38 2.31
C VAL A 13 12.17 -2.12 3.16
N ASP A 14 13.28 -1.56 3.65
CA ASP A 14 13.24 -0.24 4.27
C ASP A 14 12.83 0.78 3.20
N VAL A 15 11.60 1.25 3.32
CA VAL A 15 11.04 2.29 2.45
C VAL A 15 11.26 3.61 3.18
N PRO A 16 12.23 4.45 2.77
CA PRO A 16 12.29 5.80 3.28
C PRO A 16 10.95 6.48 2.97
N LEU A 17 10.38 7.18 3.96
CA LEU A 17 9.17 7.97 3.76
C LEU A 17 9.50 9.13 2.80
N SER A 18 9.37 8.88 1.50
CA SER A 18 9.60 9.88 0.47
C SER A 18 8.48 10.93 0.50
N SER A 19 8.73 12.10 -0.08
CA SER A 19 7.70 13.15 -0.16
C SER A 19 6.46 12.63 -0.88
N ALA A 20 6.62 11.88 -1.98
CA ALA A 20 5.49 11.37 -2.73
C ALA A 20 4.69 10.28 -2.00
N VAL A 21 5.33 9.44 -1.16
CA VAL A 21 4.60 8.49 -0.30
C VAL A 21 3.72 9.27 0.69
N ASN A 22 4.29 10.28 1.35
CA ASN A 22 3.54 11.13 2.27
C ASN A 22 2.40 11.89 1.57
N ASP A 23 2.65 12.43 0.38
CA ASP A 23 1.64 13.14 -0.42
C ASP A 23 0.48 12.24 -0.83
N TYR A 24 0.77 10.97 -1.16
CA TYR A 24 -0.26 9.99 -1.44
C TYR A 24 -1.11 9.68 -0.20
N LEU A 25 -0.48 9.46 0.96
CA LEU A 25 -1.18 9.18 2.22
C LEU A 25 -2.06 10.36 2.67
N LEU A 26 -1.55 11.59 2.57
CA LEU A 26 -2.34 12.79 2.82
C LEU A 26 -3.52 12.90 1.85
N ARG A 27 -3.31 12.55 0.58
CA ARG A 27 -4.37 12.62 -0.43
C ARG A 27 -5.51 11.64 -0.15
N ILE A 28 -5.21 10.39 0.23
CA ILE A 28 -6.28 9.44 0.57
C ILE A 28 -7.02 9.86 1.84
N GLN A 29 -6.32 10.47 2.81
CA GLN A 29 -6.96 11.03 4.01
C GLN A 29 -7.94 12.16 3.64
N GLN A 30 -7.53 13.09 2.78
CA GLN A 30 -8.40 14.19 2.30
C GLN A 30 -9.63 13.69 1.53
N LEU A 31 -9.56 12.50 0.95
CA LEU A 31 -10.67 11.85 0.25
C LEU A 31 -11.58 11.03 1.16
N GLY A 32 -11.34 11.06 2.49
CA GLY A 32 -12.20 10.39 3.47
C GLY A 32 -11.78 8.96 3.77
N ALA A 33 -10.51 8.60 3.59
CA ALA A 33 -10.02 7.28 4.03
C ALA A 33 -10.07 7.11 5.56
N VAL A 34 -10.03 8.23 6.29
CA VAL A 34 -10.10 8.29 7.74
C VAL A 34 -11.27 9.20 8.13
N GLU A 35 -12.20 8.68 8.92
CA GLU A 35 -13.40 9.35 9.39
C GLU A 35 -13.67 9.00 10.86
N GLY A 36 -14.14 9.95 11.67
CA GLY A 36 -14.61 9.64 13.01
C GLY A 36 -15.17 10.86 13.76
N PRO A 37 -16.23 10.69 14.58
CA PRO A 37 -16.81 11.78 15.36
C PRO A 37 -15.90 12.19 16.53
N GLY A 38 -15.92 13.47 16.88
CA GLY A 38 -15.37 13.97 18.15
C GLY A 38 -13.86 13.85 18.33
N GLY A 39 -13.08 13.77 17.25
CA GLY A 39 -11.62 13.60 17.31
C GLY A 39 -11.16 12.14 17.37
N ALA A 40 -12.06 11.17 17.24
CA ALA A 40 -11.69 9.79 17.01
C ALA A 40 -11.19 9.61 15.56
N VAL A 41 -10.05 8.93 15.40
CA VAL A 41 -9.50 8.53 14.10
C VAL A 41 -9.97 7.11 13.82
N GLY A 42 -10.94 6.95 12.92
CA GLY A 42 -11.42 5.66 12.44
C GLY A 42 -11.15 5.50 10.94
N LEU A 43 -11.01 4.27 10.47
CA LEU A 43 -11.04 4.00 9.03
C LEU A 43 -12.46 4.14 8.51
N ASN A 44 -12.62 4.65 7.29
CA ASN A 44 -13.92 4.64 6.64
C ASN A 44 -14.41 3.18 6.51
N PRO A 45 -15.60 2.82 7.04
CA PRO A 45 -16.10 1.44 7.00
C PRO A 45 -16.19 0.87 5.57
N ALA A 46 -16.35 1.72 4.55
CA ALA A 46 -16.35 1.30 3.15
C ALA A 46 -14.98 0.77 2.67
N LEU A 47 -13.89 1.06 3.38
CA LEU A 47 -12.54 0.56 3.09
C LEU A 47 -12.23 -0.77 3.79
N GLU A 48 -12.98 -1.17 4.82
CA GLU A 48 -12.72 -2.41 5.57
C GLU A 48 -12.59 -3.65 4.66
N PRO A 49 -13.49 -3.89 3.67
CA PRO A 49 -13.37 -5.07 2.81
C PRO A 49 -12.11 -5.04 1.92
N VAL A 50 -11.64 -3.84 1.56
CA VAL A 50 -10.43 -3.67 0.74
C VAL A 50 -9.19 -3.97 1.57
N LEU A 51 -9.16 -3.51 2.82
CA LEU A 51 -8.06 -3.79 3.75
C LEU A 51 -8.00 -5.26 4.14
N ASP A 52 -9.16 -5.90 4.36
CA ASP A 52 -9.23 -7.33 4.64
C ASP A 52 -8.71 -8.17 3.47
N ALA A 53 -9.10 -7.82 2.23
CA ALA A 53 -8.55 -8.45 1.03
C ALA A 53 -7.03 -8.25 0.92
N LEU A 54 -6.51 -7.06 1.26
CA LEU A 54 -5.07 -6.82 1.30
C LEU A 54 -4.37 -7.72 2.34
N HIS A 55 -4.94 -7.88 3.54
CA HIS A 55 -4.36 -8.76 4.57
C HIS A 55 -4.29 -10.22 4.11
N HIS A 56 -5.35 -10.74 3.49
CA HIS A 56 -5.35 -12.08 2.93
C HIS A 56 -4.28 -12.26 1.85
N LEU A 57 -4.14 -11.29 0.94
CA LEU A 57 -3.11 -11.32 -0.09
C LEU A 57 -1.69 -11.30 0.51
N LEU A 58 -1.44 -10.44 1.50
CA LEU A 58 -0.14 -10.35 2.19
C LEU A 58 0.17 -11.60 3.02
N ALA A 59 -0.86 -12.29 3.51
CA ALA A 59 -0.74 -13.57 4.19
C ALA A 59 -0.55 -14.77 3.23
N GLY A 60 -0.41 -14.53 1.92
CA GLY A 60 -0.19 -15.58 0.91
C GLY A 60 -1.44 -16.20 0.31
N GLY A 61 -2.61 -15.65 0.63
CA GLY A 61 -3.87 -16.05 0.00
C GLY A 61 -4.06 -15.44 -1.38
N GLU A 62 -5.20 -15.76 -1.97
CA GLU A 62 -5.67 -15.18 -3.23
C GLU A 62 -6.94 -14.38 -2.97
N VAL A 63 -7.12 -13.28 -3.70
CA VAL A 63 -8.29 -12.41 -3.59
C VAL A 63 -8.85 -12.03 -4.95
N GLU A 64 -10.18 -11.94 -5.04
CA GLU A 64 -10.89 -11.35 -6.17
C GLU A 64 -11.51 -10.02 -5.74
N VAL A 65 -11.21 -8.93 -6.47
CA VAL A 65 -11.77 -7.61 -6.21
C VAL A 65 -12.57 -7.14 -7.42
N ARG A 66 -13.85 -6.83 -7.21
CA ARG A 66 -14.76 -6.36 -8.26
C ARG A 66 -15.29 -4.97 -7.91
N VAL A 67 -15.07 -4.01 -8.82
CA VAL A 67 -15.67 -2.67 -8.72
C VAL A 67 -17.15 -2.73 -9.13
N THR A 68 -18.04 -2.62 -8.15
CA THR A 68 -19.50 -2.68 -8.37
C THR A 68 -20.08 -1.36 -8.86
N ARG A 69 -19.45 -0.23 -8.51
CA ARG A 69 -19.81 1.12 -8.97
C ARG A 69 -18.54 1.89 -9.31
N ARG A 70 -18.50 2.53 -10.48
CA ARG A 70 -17.37 3.38 -10.87
C ARG A 70 -17.31 4.64 -9.99
N GLY A 71 -16.11 4.96 -9.52
CA GLY A 71 -15.78 6.26 -8.93
C GLY A 71 -15.49 7.32 -9.99
N HIS A 72 -15.13 8.53 -9.54
CA HIS A 72 -14.73 9.61 -10.44
C HIS A 72 -13.43 9.25 -11.18
N ALA A 73 -13.50 9.12 -12.52
CA ALA A 73 -12.40 8.62 -13.32
C ALA A 73 -11.11 9.46 -13.19
N SER A 74 -11.24 10.79 -13.09
CA SER A 74 -10.11 11.69 -12.88
C SER A 74 -9.40 11.45 -11.54
N LEU A 75 -10.16 11.26 -10.46
CA LEU A 75 -9.59 10.95 -9.14
C LEU A 75 -8.93 9.58 -9.12
N VAL A 76 -9.53 8.57 -9.76
CA VAL A 76 -8.92 7.24 -9.88
C VAL A 76 -7.59 7.32 -10.64
N HIS A 77 -7.55 8.10 -11.73
CA HIS A 77 -6.32 8.32 -12.49
C HIS A 77 -5.26 9.08 -11.68
N GLU A 78 -5.67 10.15 -10.97
CA GLU A 78 -4.79 10.92 -10.08
C GLU A 78 -4.14 10.02 -9.02
N LEU A 79 -4.93 9.19 -8.32
CA LEU A 79 -4.43 8.30 -7.28
C LEU A 79 -3.46 7.24 -7.82
N ARG A 80 -3.73 6.70 -9.03
CA ARG A 80 -2.79 5.77 -9.70
C ARG A 80 -1.47 6.45 -10.01
N GLN A 81 -1.51 7.66 -10.57
CA GLN A 81 -0.30 8.40 -10.90
C GLN A 81 0.54 8.68 -9.66
N ARG A 82 -0.08 9.06 -8.53
CA ARG A 82 0.62 9.28 -7.26
C ARG A 82 1.32 8.03 -6.74
N VAL A 83 0.69 6.86 -6.86
CA VAL A 83 1.33 5.58 -6.47
C VAL A 83 2.53 5.27 -7.38
N GLU A 84 2.40 5.49 -8.68
CA GLU A 84 3.51 5.32 -9.63
C GLU A 84 4.67 6.28 -9.32
N ASP A 85 4.36 7.54 -9.02
CA ASP A 85 5.34 8.57 -8.66
C ASP A 85 6.07 8.19 -7.36
N ALA A 86 5.32 7.82 -6.32
CA ALA A 86 5.88 7.36 -5.05
C ALA A 86 6.78 6.14 -5.22
N THR A 87 6.34 5.16 -6.02
CA THR A 87 7.13 3.96 -6.33
C THR A 87 8.42 4.32 -7.06
N ARG A 88 8.37 5.25 -8.03
CA ARG A 88 9.57 5.71 -8.75
C ARG A 88 10.54 6.44 -7.84
N GLU A 89 10.05 7.32 -6.98
CA GLU A 89 10.87 8.09 -6.04
C GLU A 89 11.56 7.19 -5.02
N VAL A 90 10.83 6.27 -4.39
CA VAL A 90 11.39 5.30 -3.43
C VAL A 90 12.49 4.45 -4.08
N ASN A 91 12.25 3.93 -5.28
CA ASN A 91 13.25 3.16 -6.02
C ASN A 91 14.48 4.00 -6.39
N LEU A 92 14.31 5.30 -6.69
CA LEU A 92 15.44 6.19 -6.94
C LEU A 92 16.25 6.42 -5.66
N LEU A 93 15.59 6.69 -4.53
CA LEU A 93 16.22 6.88 -3.25
C LEU A 93 17.01 5.63 -2.82
N GLN A 94 16.47 4.43 -3.03
CA GLN A 94 17.17 3.17 -2.75
C GLN A 94 18.42 2.98 -3.61
N ARG A 95 18.35 3.31 -4.91
CA ARG A 95 19.52 3.26 -5.80
C ARG A 95 20.60 4.26 -5.39
N VAL A 96 20.19 5.48 -5.02
CA VAL A 96 21.12 6.56 -4.60
C VAL A 96 21.73 6.28 -3.23
N ALA A 97 20.99 5.66 -2.31
CA ALA A 97 21.45 5.25 -0.99
C ALA A 97 22.42 4.06 -1.00
N GLY A 98 22.80 3.53 -2.18
CA GLY A 98 23.95 2.66 -2.32
C GLY A 98 23.78 1.21 -1.83
N SER A 99 22.56 0.72 -1.64
CA SER A 99 22.31 -0.70 -1.35
C SER A 99 21.69 -1.37 -2.57
N SER A 100 22.56 -1.99 -3.37
CA SER A 100 22.16 -3.03 -4.32
C SER A 100 21.32 -4.05 -3.55
N LEU A 101 20.02 -4.18 -3.87
CA LEU A 101 19.27 -5.37 -3.50
C LEU A 101 19.93 -6.53 -4.26
N THR A 102 20.97 -7.08 -3.65
CA THR A 102 21.58 -8.32 -4.10
C THR A 102 20.60 -9.41 -3.71
N THR A 103 19.62 -9.65 -4.57
CA THR A 103 18.82 -10.86 -4.51
C THR A 103 19.78 -12.01 -4.76
N THR A 104 20.26 -12.64 -3.69
CA THR A 104 20.85 -13.97 -3.79
C THR A 104 19.69 -14.89 -4.13
N VAL A 105 19.73 -15.46 -5.33
CA VAL A 105 18.81 -16.48 -5.83
C VAL A 105 19.12 -17.79 -5.15
#